data_AF-A0A7Y0SN84-F1
#
_entry.id   AF-A0A7Y0SN84-F1
#
_cell.length_a   1.000
_cell.length_b   1.000
_cell.length_c   1.000
_cell.angle_alpha   90.00
_cell.angle_beta   90.00
_cell.angle_gamma   90.00
#
_symmetry.space_group_name_H-M   'P 1'
#
loop_
_entity.id
_entity.type
_entity.pdbx_description
1 polymer ?
#
loop_
_entity_poly.entity_id
_entity_poly.type
_entity_poly.pdbx_seq_one_letter_code
_entity_poly.pdbx_strand_id
1 'polypeptide(L)'
;EKAKQVSFAQPIEVEDQEFLFALAEGRVKNYYQPLVDVQSGEVLGYEALARWNHPIYGVLPPHYFLPIVERCRLSGELFQAVLSNVIYDMKHRGLTQNVSINVDHENLEDTAFSHYFLQ
;
A
#
# COMPACT_ATOMS: atom_id res chain seq x y z
N GLU A 1 38.40 10.48 -20.85
CA GLU A 1 37.58 11.38 -20.01
C GLU A 1 36.36 10.62 -19.50
N LYS A 2 36.08 10.62 -18.20
CA LYS A 2 34.88 9.98 -17.63
C LYS A 2 33.84 11.06 -17.37
N ALA A 3 32.73 11.04 -18.11
CA ALA A 3 31.59 11.90 -17.86
C ALA A 3 31.02 11.61 -16.47
N LYS A 4 31.04 12.61 -15.59
CA LYS A 4 30.26 12.60 -14.34
C LYS A 4 28.79 12.64 -14.74
N GLN A 5 28.10 11.53 -14.60
CA GLN A 5 26.64 11.48 -14.67
C GLN A 5 26.11 12.14 -13.39
N VAL A 6 25.84 13.44 -13.47
CA VAL A 6 25.22 14.19 -12.37
C VAL A 6 23.75 13.80 -12.35
N SER A 7 23.35 12.99 -11.36
CA SER A 7 21.94 12.76 -11.03
C SER A 7 21.41 14.02 -10.34
N PHE A 8 20.40 14.65 -10.94
CA PHE A 8 19.71 15.82 -10.39
C PHE A 8 18.53 15.47 -9.47
N ALA A 9 18.28 14.18 -9.21
CA ALA A 9 17.24 13.78 -8.27
C ALA A 9 17.78 13.90 -6.84
N GLN A 10 17.27 14.86 -6.08
CA GLN A 10 17.44 14.85 -4.62
C GLN A 10 16.88 13.51 -4.08
N PRO A 11 17.57 12.87 -3.12
CA PRO A 11 17.03 11.68 -2.49
C PRO A 11 15.68 12.02 -1.84
N ILE A 12 14.69 11.16 -2.03
CA ILE A 12 13.42 11.26 -1.33
C ILE A 12 13.69 10.92 0.14
N GLU A 13 13.49 11.91 1.00
CA GLU A 13 13.58 11.78 2.45
C GLU A 13 12.20 12.01 3.04
N VAL A 14 11.77 11.08 3.90
CA VAL A 14 10.46 11.08 4.55
C VAL A 14 10.63 10.87 6.04
N GLU A 15 9.78 11.53 6.84
CA GLU A 15 9.83 11.47 8.30
C GLU A 15 8.73 10.58 8.88
N ASP A 16 9.00 9.95 10.02
CA ASP A 16 8.04 9.09 10.72
C ASP A 16 6.71 9.82 10.96
N GLN A 17 6.78 11.02 11.56
CA GLN A 17 5.62 11.84 11.89
C GLN A 17 4.78 12.18 10.64
N GLU A 18 5.43 12.38 9.49
CA GLU A 18 4.75 12.68 8.24
C GLU A 18 3.92 11.49 7.76
N PHE A 19 4.49 10.28 7.82
CA PHE A 19 3.76 9.07 7.44
C PHE A 19 2.62 8.75 8.41
N LEU A 20 2.83 8.94 9.73
CA LEU A 20 1.76 8.79 10.73
C LEU A 20 0.55 9.68 10.38
N PHE A 21 0.79 10.96 10.08
CA PHE A 21 -0.27 11.86 9.65
C PHE A 21 -0.89 11.42 8.32
N ALA A 22 -0.08 11.00 7.36
CA ALA A 22 -0.57 10.53 6.07
C ALA A 22 -1.49 9.31 6.19
N LEU A 23 -1.14 8.36 7.05
CA LEU A 23 -1.96 7.18 7.33
C LEU A 23 -3.29 7.58 7.99
N ALA A 24 -3.25 8.43 9.02
CA ALA A 24 -4.44 8.91 9.73
C ALA A 24 -5.39 9.75 8.84
N GLU A 25 -4.85 10.55 7.92
CA GLU A 25 -5.61 11.37 6.97
C GLU A 25 -6.08 10.59 5.73
N GLY A 26 -5.80 9.29 5.65
CA GLY A 26 -6.17 8.46 4.51
C GLY A 26 -5.43 8.84 3.22
N ARG A 27 -4.21 9.40 3.31
CA ARG A 27 -3.32 9.65 2.16
C ARG A 27 -2.61 8.37 1.68
N VAL A 28 -2.73 7.27 2.41
CA VAL A 28 -2.40 5.94 1.91
C VAL A 28 -3.57 5.38 1.10
N LYS A 29 -3.35 5.14 -0.19
CA LYS A 29 -4.34 4.67 -1.16
C LYS A 29 -3.95 3.33 -1.76
N ASN A 30 -4.93 2.61 -2.29
CA ASN A 30 -4.69 1.36 -3.01
C ASN A 30 -4.48 1.62 -4.49
N TYR A 31 -3.45 0.99 -5.03
CA TYR A 31 -3.28 0.77 -6.47
C TYR A 31 -3.52 -0.70 -6.74
N TYR A 32 -4.06 -1.02 -7.92
CA TYR A 32 -4.46 -2.38 -8.26
C TYR A 32 -3.62 -2.91 -9.40
N GLN A 33 -2.87 -3.97 -9.14
CA GLN A 33 -2.13 -4.68 -10.19
C GLN A 33 -2.98 -5.86 -10.69
N PRO A 34 -3.33 -5.92 -11.99
CA PRO A 34 -4.11 -7.04 -12.52
C PRO A 34 -3.35 -8.37 -12.45
N LEU A 35 -4.05 -9.42 -12.03
CA LEU A 35 -3.64 -10.81 -12.16
C LEU A 35 -4.34 -11.38 -13.40
N VAL A 36 -3.57 -11.83 -14.39
CA VAL A 36 -4.09 -12.26 -15.69
C VAL A 36 -3.86 -13.74 -15.95
N ASP A 37 -4.84 -14.40 -16.56
CA ASP A 37 -4.64 -15.72 -17.13
C ASP A 37 -3.72 -15.63 -18.35
N VAL A 38 -2.70 -16.48 -18.41
CA VAL A 38 -1.66 -16.41 -19.46
C VAL A 38 -2.18 -16.90 -20.81
N GLN A 39 -3.21 -17.75 -20.83
CA GLN A 39 -3.75 -18.32 -22.07
C GLN A 39 -4.84 -17.45 -22.68
N SER A 40 -5.81 -17.00 -21.88
CA SER A 40 -6.97 -16.21 -22.34
C SER A 40 -6.69 -14.71 -22.31
N GLY A 41 -5.74 -14.25 -21.48
CA GLY A 41 -5.52 -12.83 -21.22
C GLY A 41 -6.58 -12.18 -20.33
N GLU A 42 -7.52 -12.97 -19.78
CA GLU A 42 -8.57 -12.47 -18.90
C GLU A 42 -8.02 -12.06 -17.54
N VAL A 43 -8.60 -11.02 -16.94
CA VAL A 43 -8.26 -10.59 -15.58
C VAL A 43 -8.97 -11.50 -14.58
N LEU A 44 -8.18 -12.25 -13.81
CA LEU A 44 -8.66 -13.15 -12.76
C LEU A 44 -8.92 -12.43 -11.43
N GLY A 45 -8.22 -11.32 -11.21
CA GLY A 45 -8.26 -10.57 -9.96
C GLY A 45 -7.26 -9.43 -9.94
N TYR A 46 -7.09 -8.83 -8.78
CA TYR A 46 -6.13 -7.75 -8.57
C TYR A 46 -5.36 -7.96 -7.28
N GLU A 47 -4.12 -7.50 -7.26
CA GLU A 47 -3.38 -7.28 -6.02
C GLU A 47 -3.52 -5.81 -5.59
N ALA A 48 -3.97 -5.60 -4.36
CA ALA A 48 -3.99 -4.28 -3.73
C ALA A 48 -2.59 -3.94 -3.19
N LEU A 49 -2.03 -2.87 -3.76
CA LEU A 49 -0.70 -2.38 -3.42
C LEU A 49 -0.82 -0.99 -2.79
N ALA A 50 -0.40 -0.86 -1.53
CA ALA A 50 -0.39 0.42 -0.84
C ALA A 50 0.51 1.44 -1.55
N ARG A 51 0.03 2.68 -1.65
CA ARG A 51 0.77 3.84 -2.13
C ARG A 51 0.52 5.01 -1.21
N TRP A 52 1.58 5.73 -0.86
CA TRP A 52 1.46 6.97 -0.12
C TRP A 52 1.40 8.14 -1.09
N ASN A 53 0.27 8.85 -1.11
CA ASN A 53 0.14 10.12 -1.82
C ASN A 53 0.81 11.23 -1.00
N HIS A 54 2.10 11.41 -1.24
CA HIS A 54 2.94 12.42 -0.60
C HIS A 54 2.72 13.80 -1.26
N PRO A 55 2.59 14.89 -0.47
CA PRO A 55 2.27 16.22 -1.02
C PRO A 55 3.36 16.77 -1.96
N ILE A 56 4.64 16.49 -1.65
CA ILE A 56 5.79 16.95 -2.42
C ILE A 56 6.24 15.92 -3.47
N TYR A 57 6.51 14.67 -3.06
CA TYR A 57 7.08 13.64 -3.94
C TYR A 57 6.06 12.86 -4.77
N GLY A 58 4.75 13.12 -4.61
CA GLY A 58 3.71 12.41 -5.32
C GLY A 58 3.50 10.99 -4.80
N VAL A 59 3.33 10.02 -5.70
CA VAL A 59 2.94 8.66 -5.33
C VAL A 59 4.16 7.85 -4.92
N LEU A 60 4.34 7.64 -3.63
CA LEU A 60 5.44 6.86 -3.08
C LEU A 60 5.07 5.37 -2.94
N PRO A 61 5.92 4.45 -3.44
CA PRO A 61 5.77 3.02 -3.21
C PRO A 61 6.17 2.59 -1.78
N PRO A 62 5.79 1.36 -1.36
CA PRO A 62 6.00 0.85 0.00
C PRO A 62 7.42 0.96 0.53
N HIS A 63 8.45 0.81 -0.29
CA HIS A 63 9.84 0.83 0.20
C HIS A 63 10.24 2.17 0.86
N TYR A 64 9.53 3.26 0.61
CA TYR A 64 9.76 4.54 1.30
C TYR A 64 9.16 4.59 2.71
N PHE A 65 8.08 3.86 2.98
CA PHE A 65 7.33 3.98 4.23
C PHE A 65 7.24 2.69 5.06
N LEU A 66 7.49 1.52 4.49
CA LEU A 66 7.55 0.26 5.26
C LEU A 66 8.59 0.31 6.40
N PRO A 67 9.79 0.90 6.22
CA PRO A 67 10.71 1.06 7.35
C PRO A 67 10.16 1.92 8.50
N ILE A 68 9.21 2.82 8.21
CA ILE A 68 8.49 3.62 9.21
C ILE A 68 7.40 2.75 9.87
N VAL A 69 6.65 1.99 9.06
CA VAL A 69 5.62 1.06 9.55
C VAL A 69 6.20 0.08 10.58
N GLU A 70 7.35 -0.52 10.27
CA GLU A 70 8.03 -1.47 11.16
C GLU A 70 8.51 -0.80 12.46
N ARG A 71 9.26 0.31 12.38
CA ARG A 71 9.79 0.97 13.60
C ARG A 71 8.70 1.58 14.49
N CYS A 72 7.61 2.03 13.89
CA CYS A 72 6.47 2.63 14.59
C CYS A 72 5.37 1.63 14.94
N ARG A 73 5.53 0.35 14.55
CA ARG A 73 4.55 -0.73 14.78
C ARG A 73 3.15 -0.43 14.22
N LEU A 74 3.10 0.06 12.98
CA LEU A 74 1.86 0.48 12.30
C LEU A 74 1.28 -0.59 11.36
N SER A 75 1.72 -1.85 11.46
CA SER A 75 1.32 -2.91 10.54
C SER A 75 -0.18 -3.14 10.54
N GLY A 76 -0.83 -3.13 11.72
CA GLY A 76 -2.28 -3.28 11.85
C GLY A 76 -3.04 -2.14 11.19
N GLU A 77 -2.61 -0.90 11.43
CA GLU A 77 -3.22 0.31 10.90
C GLU A 77 -3.07 0.40 9.39
N LEU A 78 -1.89 0.04 8.86
CA LEU A 78 -1.67 -0.02 7.41
C LEU A 78 -2.58 -1.09 6.78
N PHE A 79 -2.63 -2.29 7.35
CA PHE A 79 -3.49 -3.36 6.86
C PHE A 79 -4.97 -2.94 6.85
N GLN A 80 -5.45 -2.34 7.96
CA GLN A 80 -6.82 -1.85 8.07
C GLN A 80 -7.13 -0.76 7.03
N ALA A 81 -6.18 0.16 6.77
CA ALA A 81 -6.33 1.18 5.75
C ALA A 81 -6.46 0.55 4.34
N VAL A 82 -5.62 -0.41 4.01
CA VAL A 82 -5.68 -1.13 2.72
C VAL A 82 -6.99 -1.90 2.59
N LEU A 83 -7.39 -2.66 3.61
CA LEU A 83 -8.65 -3.43 3.61
C LEU A 83 -9.87 -2.51 3.47
N SER A 84 -9.94 -1.43 4.25
CA SER A 84 -11.04 -0.47 4.19
C SER A 84 -11.15 0.17 2.81
N ASN A 85 -10.02 0.53 2.20
CA ASN A 85 -9.97 1.06 0.84
C ASN A 85 -10.45 0.02 -0.19
N VAL A 86 -10.08 -1.27 -0.06
CA VAL A 86 -10.58 -2.35 -0.95
C VAL A 86 -12.09 -2.46 -0.84
N ILE A 87 -12.64 -2.55 0.37
CA ILE A 87 -14.09 -2.68 0.59
C ILE A 87 -14.83 -1.47 0.01
N TYR A 88 -14.28 -0.26 0.19
CA TYR A 88 -14.84 0.95 -0.39
C TYR A 88 -14.85 0.90 -1.92
N ASP A 89 -13.72 0.52 -2.53
CA ASP A 89 -13.57 0.46 -4.00
C ASP A 89 -14.44 -0.65 -4.63
N MET A 90 -14.62 -1.78 -3.94
CA MET A 90 -15.58 -2.82 -4.37
C MET A 90 -17.02 -2.30 -4.36
N LYS A 91 -17.42 -1.56 -3.32
CA LYS A 91 -18.78 -1.02 -3.19
C LYS A 91 -19.06 0.15 -4.12
N HIS A 92 -18.08 1.01 -4.39
CA HIS A 92 -18.31 2.32 -5.02
C HIS A 92 -17.56 2.55 -6.33
N ARG A 93 -16.57 1.73 -6.67
CA ARG A 93 -15.72 1.92 -7.87
C ARG A 93 -15.76 0.76 -8.87
N GLY A 94 -16.68 -0.19 -8.68
CA GLY A 94 -16.93 -1.27 -9.65
C GLY A 94 -15.85 -2.36 -9.65
N LEU A 95 -15.06 -2.46 -8.59
CA LEU A 95 -14.08 -3.54 -8.43
C LEU A 95 -14.82 -4.84 -8.08
N THR A 96 -15.03 -5.70 -9.08
CA THR A 96 -15.91 -6.89 -8.97
C THR A 96 -15.16 -8.22 -8.91
N GLN A 97 -13.88 -8.25 -9.28
CA GLN A 97 -13.03 -9.44 -9.20
C GLN A 97 -12.42 -9.60 -7.79
N ASN A 98 -11.86 -10.77 -7.53
CA ASN A 98 -11.13 -11.05 -6.29
C ASN A 98 -9.95 -10.09 -6.12
N VAL A 99 -9.72 -9.65 -4.88
CA VAL A 99 -8.61 -8.77 -4.53
C VAL A 99 -7.74 -9.44 -3.48
N SER A 100 -6.45 -9.60 -3.74
CA SER A 100 -5.47 -9.98 -2.73
C SER A 100 -4.96 -8.75 -1.97
N ILE A 101 -4.75 -8.91 -0.67
CA ILE A 101 -4.17 -7.90 0.21
C ILE A 101 -2.91 -8.50 0.83
N ASN A 102 -1.83 -7.74 0.82
CA ASN A 102 -0.57 -8.15 1.46
C ASN A 102 -0.67 -8.03 2.98
N VAL A 103 -0.13 -9.04 3.67
CA VAL A 103 -0.14 -9.16 5.14
C VAL A 103 1.27 -9.49 5.58
N ASP A 104 1.75 -8.82 6.62
CA ASP A 104 3.05 -9.13 7.21
C ASP A 104 2.95 -10.16 8.36
N HIS A 105 4.10 -10.54 8.89
CA HIS A 105 4.16 -11.53 9.97
C HIS A 105 3.51 -11.03 11.26
N GLU A 106 3.69 -9.75 11.61
CA GLU A 106 3.14 -9.16 12.84
C GLU A 106 1.60 -9.19 12.82
N ASN A 107 0.99 -8.90 11.68
CA ASN A 107 -0.45 -9.04 11.48
C ASN A 107 -0.91 -10.50 11.64
N LEU A 108 -0.19 -11.47 11.10
CA LEU A 108 -0.60 -12.89 11.17
C LEU A 108 -0.47 -13.49 12.57
N GLU A 109 0.43 -12.98 13.40
CA GLU A 109 0.57 -13.40 14.80
C GLU A 109 -0.47 -12.76 15.73
N ASP A 110 -1.14 -11.69 15.30
CA ASP A 110 -2.25 -11.12 16.07
C ASP A 110 -3.44 -12.08 16.08
N THR A 111 -3.75 -12.62 17.26
CA THR A 111 -4.90 -13.52 17.46
C THR A 111 -6.24 -12.87 17.10
N ALA A 112 -6.33 -11.54 17.11
CA ALA A 112 -7.51 -10.80 16.70
C ALA A 112 -7.55 -10.50 15.19
N PHE A 113 -6.52 -10.86 14.41
CA PHE A 113 -6.42 -10.54 12.98
C PHE A 113 -7.65 -10.99 12.17
N SER A 114 -8.17 -12.18 12.47
CA SER A 114 -9.38 -12.69 11.79
C SER A 114 -10.61 -11.79 11.96
N HIS A 115 -10.68 -10.98 13.03
CA HIS A 115 -11.80 -10.07 13.28
C HIS A 115 -11.91 -8.97 12.24
N TYR A 116 -10.82 -8.60 11.55
CA TYR A 116 -10.87 -7.62 10.45
C TYR A 116 -11.78 -8.06 9.30
N PHE A 117 -12.02 -9.37 9.13
CA PHE A 117 -12.81 -9.93 8.02
C PHE A 117 -14.24 -10.30 8.39
N LEU A 118 -14.58 -10.31 9.69
CA LEU A 118 -15.87 -10.80 10.19
C LEU A 118 -16.89 -9.68 10.48
N GLN A 119 -16.56 -8.43 10.13
CA GLN A 119 -17.42 -7.24 10.30
C GLN A 119 -18.18 -6.90 9.01
#